data_AF-B1ZW76-F1
#
_entry.id   AF-B1ZW76-F1
#
_cell.length_a   1.000
_cell.length_b   1.000
_cell.length_c   1.000
_cell.angle_alpha   90.00
_cell.angle_beta   90.00
_cell.angle_gamma   90.00
#
_symmetry.space_group_name_H-M   'P 1'
#
loop_
_entity.id
_entity.type
_entity.pdbx_description
1 polymer ?
#
loop_
_entity_poly.entity_id
_entity_poly.type
_entity_poly.pdbx_seq_one_letter_code
_entity_poly.pdbx_strand_id
1 'polypeptide(L)' 'MSTLNHHVLHARALRADLLASPTVWVPRREVLLDWLAELLARAQDPHYVFDATAMKDLDAVDRFLRDNKVPTAPAT' A
#
# COMPACT_ATOMS: atom_id res chain seq x y z
N MET A 1 -11.27 6.30 15.32
CA MET A 1 -10.06 5.89 14.58
C MET A 1 -9.46 7.13 13.94
N SER A 2 -8.18 7.42 14.14
CA SER A 2 -7.51 8.52 13.45
C SER A 2 -7.31 8.15 11.97
N THR A 3 -7.39 9.11 11.06
CA THR A 3 -7.19 8.94 9.61
C THR A 3 -5.85 8.27 9.29
N LEU A 4 -4.81 8.57 10.08
CA LEU A 4 -3.51 7.89 10.04
C LEU A 4 -3.62 6.37 10.17
N ASN A 5 -4.46 5.89 11.09
CA ASN A 5 -4.62 4.46 11.35
C ASN A 5 -5.27 3.74 10.15
N HIS A 6 -6.19 4.40 9.45
CA HIS A 6 -6.81 3.85 8.24
C HIS A 6 -5.78 3.71 7.10
N HIS A 7 -4.97 4.74 6.83
CA HIS A 7 -3.96 4.67 5.76
C HIS A 7 -2.86 3.63 6.03
N VAL A 8 -2.46 3.48 7.29
CA VAL A 8 -1.50 2.42 7.70
C VAL A 8 -2.10 1.03 7.50
N LEU A 9 -3.38 0.83 7.85
CA LEU A 9 -4.06 -0.44 7.59
C LEU A 9 -4.17 -0.73 6.09
N HIS A 10 -4.54 0.28 5.30
CA HIS A 10 -4.62 0.15 3.84
C HIS A 10 -3.26 -0.22 3.23
N ALA A 11 -2.18 0.49 3.57
CA ALA A 11 -0.83 0.19 3.09
C ALA A 11 -0.36 -1.23 3.49
N ARG A 12 -0.71 -1.69 4.70
CA ARG A 12 -0.42 -3.08 5.14
C ARG A 12 -1.17 -4.11 4.32
N ALA A 13 -2.45 -3.87 4.02
CA ALA A 13 -3.27 -4.76 3.21
C ALA A 13 -2.67 -4.89 1.80
N LEU A 14 -2.38 -3.78 1.13
CA LEU A 14 -1.77 -3.77 -0.21
C LEU A 14 -0.43 -4.53 -0.24
N ARG A 15 0.39 -4.35 0.80
CA ARG A 15 1.67 -5.07 0.91
C ARG A 15 1.45 -6.58 1.06
N ALA A 16 0.46 -7.00 1.84
CA ALA A 16 0.13 -8.41 2.01
C ALA A 16 -0.40 -9.03 0.70
N ASP A 17 -1.28 -8.32 0.00
CA ASP A 17 -1.84 -8.74 -1.28
C ASP A 17 -0.74 -8.90 -2.35
N LEU A 18 0.21 -7.96 -2.40
CA LEU A 18 1.39 -8.04 -3.26
C LEU A 18 2.29 -9.25 -2.94
N LEU A 19 2.54 -9.53 -1.65
CA LEU A 19 3.34 -10.69 -1.24
C LEU A 19 2.66 -12.02 -1.55
N ALA A 20 1.32 -12.07 -1.45
CA ALA A 20 0.52 -13.23 -1.80
C ALA A 20 0.39 -13.46 -3.31
N SER A 21 0.57 -12.40 -4.12
CA SER A 21 0.46 -12.48 -5.57
C SER A 21 1.68 -13.16 -6.21
N PRO A 22 1.49 -14.01 -7.25
CA PRO A 22 2.58 -14.49 -8.09
C PRO A 22 3.38 -13.35 -8.71
N THR A 23 4.71 -13.44 -8.68
CA THR A 23 5.62 -12.39 -9.19
C THR A 23 5.32 -11.99 -10.64
N VAL A 24 4.82 -12.93 -11.46
CA VAL A 24 4.50 -12.70 -12.87
C VAL A 24 3.28 -11.80 -13.11
N TRP A 25 2.43 -11.57 -12.10
CA TRP A 25 1.23 -10.75 -12.23
C TRP A 25 1.51 -9.26 -12.09
N VAL A 26 2.60 -8.90 -11.40
CA VAL A 26 2.88 -7.52 -11.05
C VAL A 26 4.27 -7.13 -11.54
N PRO A 27 4.38 -6.31 -12.60
CA PRO A 27 5.67 -5.81 -13.04
C PRO A 27 6.28 -4.93 -11.95
N ARG A 28 7.59 -5.08 -11.69
CA ARG A 28 8.35 -4.34 -10.68
C ARG A 28 7.77 -4.46 -9.26
N ARG A 29 7.26 -5.64 -8.91
CA ARG A 29 6.66 -5.94 -7.61
C ARG A 29 7.56 -5.52 -6.44
N GLU A 30 8.85 -5.78 -6.54
CA GLU A 30 9.86 -5.44 -5.56
C GLU A 30 9.91 -3.94 -5.25
N VAL A 31 9.80 -3.08 -6.27
CA VAL A 31 9.81 -1.62 -6.10
C VAL A 31 8.58 -1.16 -5.31
N LEU A 32 7.41 -1.75 -5.57
CA LEU A 32 6.18 -1.46 -4.82
C LEU A 32 6.27 -1.94 -3.38
N LEU A 33 6.84 -3.13 -3.16
CA LEU A 33 7.04 -3.69 -1.83
C LEU A 33 8.01 -2.85 -1.00
N ASP A 34 9.10 -2.37 -1.60
CA ASP A 34 10.08 -1.50 -0.96
C ASP A 34 9.46 -0.15 -0.60
N TRP A 35 8.74 0.47 -1.56
CA TRP A 35 8.04 1.73 -1.31
C TRP A 35 7.00 1.60 -0.18
N LEU A 36 6.19 0.53 -0.17
CA LEU A 36 5.23 0.27 0.91
C LEU A 36 5.92 0.00 2.25
N ALA A 37 7.06 -0.69 2.25
CA ALA A 37 7.83 -0.95 3.47
C ALA A 37 8.40 0.35 4.05
N GLU A 38 8.96 1.23 3.22
CA GLU A 38 9.44 2.54 3.65
C GLU A 38 8.32 3.43 4.18
N LEU A 39 7.17 3.47 3.48
CA LEU A 39 6.01 4.25 3.91
C LEU A 39 5.50 3.79 5.28
N LEU A 40 5.42 2.47 5.48
CA LEU A 40 5.02 1.88 6.77
C LEU A 40 6.05 2.13 7.87
N ALA A 41 7.35 2.15 7.55
CA ALA A 41 8.40 2.48 8.50
C ALA A 41 8.30 3.94 8.96
N ARG A 42 8.10 4.89 8.03
CA ARG A 42 7.86 6.30 8.35
C ARG A 42 6.61 6.48 9.21
N ALA A 43 5.55 5.74 8.90
CA ALA A 43 4.29 5.78 9.65
C ALA A 43 4.36 5.18 11.07
N GLN A 44 5.51 4.62 11.49
CA GLN A 44 5.73 4.26 12.89
C GLN A 44 6.02 5.48 13.77
N ASP A 45 6.47 6.60 13.18
CA ASP A 45 6.63 7.85 13.91
C ASP A 45 5.23 8.43 14.24
N PRO A 46 4.92 8.67 15.53
CA PRO A 46 3.62 9.23 15.94
C PRO A 46 3.35 10.64 15.40
N HIS A 47 4.36 11.36 14.92
CA HIS A 47 4.21 12.67 14.28
C HIS A 47 4.14 12.59 12.75
N TYR A 48 4.31 11.41 12.16
CA TYR A 48 4.19 11.25 10.72
C TYR A 48 2.76 11.51 10.27
N VAL A 49 2.63 12.40 9.27
CA VAL A 49 1.37 12.71 8.62
C VAL A 49 1.47 12.26 7.18
N PHE A 50 0.50 11.46 6.73
CA PHE A 50 0.37 11.16 5.31
C PHE A 50 0.02 12.45 4.57
N ASP A 51 0.92 12.87 3.68
CA ASP A 51 0.63 13.98 2.80
C ASP A 51 -0.33 13.56 1.67
N ALA A 52 -0.81 14.56 0.94
CA ALA A 52 -1.73 14.32 -0.17
C ALA A 52 -1.12 13.47 -1.30
N THR A 53 0.21 13.46 -1.43
CA THR A 53 0.92 12.69 -2.43
C THR A 53 0.93 11.21 -2.06
N ALA A 54 1.34 10.88 -0.83
CA ALA A 54 1.37 9.52 -0.33
C ALA A 54 -0.02 8.86 -0.33
N MET A 55 -1.08 9.64 -0.06
CA MET A 55 -2.46 9.16 -0.19
C MET A 55 -2.82 8.82 -1.64
N LYS A 56 -2.51 9.73 -2.59
CA LYS A 56 -2.75 9.47 -4.02
C LYS A 56 -1.95 8.29 -4.55
N ASP A 57 -0.71 8.15 -4.08
CA ASP A 57 0.14 7.03 -4.47
C ASP A 57 -0.40 5.71 -3.93
N LEU A 58 -0.93 5.67 -2.69
CA LEU A 58 -1.62 4.49 -2.16
C LEU A 58 -2.84 4.10 -3.01
N ASP A 59 -3.68 5.08 -3.36
CA ASP A 59 -4.84 4.85 -4.22
C ASP A 59 -4.42 4.37 -5.62
N ALA A 60 -3.31 4.90 -6.14
CA ALA A 60 -2.74 4.47 -7.42
C ALA A 60 -2.22 3.03 -7.36
N VAL A 61 -1.59 2.63 -6.25
CA VAL A 61 -1.16 1.25 -6.03
C VAL A 61 -2.36 0.31 -5.97
N ASP A 62 -3.38 0.61 -5.15
CA ASP A 62 -4.61 -0.20 -5.09
C ASP A 62 -5.24 -0.36 -6.48
N ARG A 63 -5.44 0.75 -7.21
CA ARG A 63 -5.96 0.70 -8.58
C ARG A 63 -5.11 -0.16 -9.50
N PHE A 64 -3.79 0.00 -9.45
CA PHE A 64 -2.87 -0.78 -10.26
C PHE A 64 -2.95 -2.28 -9.96
N LEU A 65 -3.09 -2.68 -8.69
CA LEU A 65 -3.28 -4.08 -8.31
C LEU A 65 -4.59 -4.64 -8.89
N ARG A 66 -5.69 -3.88 -8.79
CA ARG A 66 -6.98 -4.27 -9.37
C ARG A 66 -6.94 -4.38 -10.89
N ASP A 67 -6.25 -3.46 -11.56
CA ASP A 67 -6.07 -3.48 -13.01
C ASP A 67 -5.28 -4.74 -13.45
N ASN A 68 -4.31 -5.18 -12.64
CA ASN A 68 -3.56 -6.42 -12.84
C ASN A 68 -4.25 -7.68 -12.27
N LYS A 69 -5.53 -7.58 -11.85
CA LYS A 69 -6.32 -8.69 -11.30
C LYS A 69 -5.71 -9.36 -10.07
N VAL A 70 -4.88 -8.62 -9.33
CA VAL A 70 -4.43 -9.04 -8.00
C VAL A 70 -5.63 -8.92 -7.05
N PRO A 71 -5.98 -9.98 -6.30
CA PRO A 71 -7.02 -9.89 -5.28
C PRO A 71 -6.58 -8.89 -4.21
N THR A 72 -7.34 -7.80 -4.05
CA THR A 72 -7.12 -6.80 -3.01
C THR A 72 -8.18 -6.91 -1.93
N ALA A 73 -7.80 -6.88 -0.65
CA ALA A 73 -8.77 -6.73 0.42
C ALA A 73 -9.47 -5.35 0.32
N PRO A 74 -10.78 -5.24 0.61
CA PRO A 74 -11.44 -3.94 0.64
C PRO A 74 -10.77 -3.03 1.67
N ALA A 75 -10.48 -1.78 1.30
CA ALA A 75 -9.95 -0.78 2.22
C ALA A 75 -10.99 -0.49 3.32
N THR A 76 -10.74 -0.97 4.53
CA THR A 76 -11.64 -0.85 5.70
C THR A 76 -11.39 0.43 6.49
#